data_AF-A0A957SQG9-F1
#
_entry.id   AF-A0A957SQG9-F1
#
_cell.length_a   1.000
_cell.length_b   1.000
_cell.length_c   1.000
_cell.angle_alpha   90.00
_cell.angle_beta   90.00
_cell.angle_gamma   90.00
#
_symmetry.space_group_name_H-M   'P 1'
#
loop_
_entity.id
_entity.type
_entity.pdbx_description
1 polymer ?
#
loop_
_entity_poly.entity_id
_entity_poly.type
_entity_poly.pdbx_seq_one_letter_code
_entity_poly.pdbx_strand_id
1 'polypeptide(L)'
;PYQQLVTVAGLRILLWHSHFPDRVDEMNSRLGDEMPPKLARSVDRARRAGANVVVFGHWHIPMVYEQDGITVINPGAIASGNAIVRQLHQTVARLDVFADGAFAITHIDLANPNAPFAPNIDFAAGFRTALAQFAASILTPELEAALPQLRNYLYQHVSPEERIKLIGVLNRIAHRCWSGELDVITPGLWLAEVQAAEEISENVKGLWEQKLRETLGEDEIA
;
A
#
# COMPACT_ATOMS: atom_id res chain seq x y z
N PRO A 1 7.40 5.16 13.96
CA PRO A 1 8.39 6.26 13.90
C PRO A 1 8.34 6.92 12.51
N TYR A 2 8.07 8.23 12.43
CA TYR A 2 8.06 8.91 11.12
C TYR A 2 9.43 8.82 10.45
N GLN A 3 10.50 9.09 11.20
CA GLN A 3 11.87 8.85 10.80
C GLN A 3 12.76 8.59 12.01
N GLN A 4 13.83 7.83 11.83
CA GLN A 4 14.85 7.59 12.86
C GLN A 4 16.20 7.34 12.18
N LEU A 5 17.27 7.91 12.72
CA LEU A 5 18.63 7.62 12.29
C LEU A 5 19.29 6.70 13.32
N VAL A 6 19.87 5.59 12.86
CA VAL A 6 20.55 4.59 13.68
C VAL A 6 21.98 4.46 13.19
N THR A 7 22.92 4.26 14.12
CA THR A 7 24.31 3.92 13.78
C THR A 7 24.63 2.54 14.32
N VAL A 8 25.11 1.64 13.47
CA VAL A 8 25.54 0.27 13.84
C VAL A 8 26.90 0.02 13.21
N ALA A 9 27.92 -0.31 14.01
CA ALA A 9 29.30 -0.52 13.52
C ALA A 9 29.80 0.60 12.58
N GLY A 10 29.46 1.86 12.89
CA GLY A 10 29.81 3.02 12.06
C GLY A 10 28.91 3.27 10.85
N LEU A 11 28.12 2.28 10.41
CA LEU A 11 27.14 2.43 9.34
C LEU A 11 25.94 3.26 9.82
N ARG A 12 25.63 4.32 9.08
CA ARG A 12 24.50 5.22 9.36
C ARG A 12 23.29 4.84 8.51
N ILE A 13 22.22 4.45 9.18
CA ILE A 13 21.00 3.90 8.58
C ILE A 13 19.81 4.80 8.91
N LEU A 14 19.18 5.37 7.89
CA LEU A 14 17.94 6.13 8.02
C LEU A 14 16.73 5.18 7.89
N LEU A 15 15.91 5.08 8.92
CA LEU A 15 14.60 4.42 8.89
C LEU A 15 13.52 5.47 8.63
N TRP A 16 12.69 5.30 7.62
CA TRP A 16 11.71 6.32 7.22
C TRP A 16 10.50 5.74 6.49
N HIS A 17 9.27 5.92 6.98
CA HIS A 17 8.11 5.33 6.27
C HIS A 17 7.78 6.00 4.92
N SER A 18 8.32 7.20 4.65
CA SER A 18 8.25 7.93 3.37
C SER A 18 7.00 8.73 3.02
N HIS A 19 5.97 8.74 3.86
CA HIS A 19 4.84 9.67 3.68
C HIS A 19 5.27 11.13 3.70
N PHE A 20 4.61 11.93 2.86
CA PHE A 20 4.57 13.37 3.04
C PHE A 20 3.63 13.71 4.20
N PRO A 21 4.01 14.66 5.07
CA PRO A 21 3.11 15.15 6.12
C PRO A 21 1.85 15.82 5.55
N ASP A 22 2.02 16.52 4.42
CA ASP A 22 0.91 17.16 3.70
C ASP A 22 0.25 16.19 2.72
N ARG A 23 -1.09 16.21 2.69
CA ARG A 23 -1.88 15.29 1.84
C ARG A 23 -1.78 15.65 0.36
N VAL A 24 -1.73 16.93 0.01
CA VAL A 24 -1.64 17.36 -1.39
C VAL A 24 -0.29 16.92 -1.96
N ASP A 25 0.79 17.14 -1.22
CA ASP A 25 2.13 16.65 -1.59
C ASP A 25 2.18 15.12 -1.68
N GLU A 26 1.57 14.41 -0.73
CA GLU A 26 1.45 12.95 -0.75
C GLU A 26 0.76 12.46 -2.02
N MET A 27 -0.37 13.07 -2.41
CA MET A 27 -1.09 12.70 -3.62
C MET A 27 -0.32 13.05 -4.88
N ASN A 28 0.33 14.22 -4.93
CA ASN A 28 1.16 14.64 -6.05
C ASN A 28 2.35 13.69 -6.26
N SER A 29 2.96 13.20 -5.17
CA SER A 29 4.08 12.25 -5.26
C SER A 29 3.71 10.90 -5.87
N ARG A 30 2.41 10.56 -5.89
CA ARG A 30 1.88 9.33 -6.49
C ARG A 30 1.58 9.48 -7.98
N LEU A 31 1.63 10.70 -8.52
CA LEU A 31 1.51 10.93 -9.95
C LEU A 31 2.73 10.38 -10.69
N GLY A 32 2.51 9.94 -11.93
CA GLY A 32 3.54 9.30 -12.75
C GLY A 32 3.89 7.89 -12.27
N ASP A 33 4.27 7.04 -13.23
CA ASP A 33 4.58 5.63 -12.97
C ASP A 33 6.09 5.37 -12.82
N GLU A 34 6.94 6.33 -13.19
CA GLU A 34 8.39 6.17 -13.15
C GLU A 34 8.90 6.00 -11.70
N MET A 35 9.70 4.96 -11.46
CA MET A 35 10.30 4.70 -10.15
C MET A 35 11.56 5.53 -9.86
N PRO A 36 12.52 5.71 -10.80
CA PRO A 36 13.79 6.38 -10.49
C PRO A 36 13.64 7.78 -9.88
N PRO A 37 12.77 8.69 -10.39
CA PRO A 37 12.57 10.00 -9.76
C PRO A 37 12.04 9.91 -8.33
N LYS A 38 11.19 8.91 -8.06
CA LYS A 38 10.64 8.69 -6.70
C LYS A 38 11.70 8.12 -5.75
N LEU A 39 12.62 7.28 -6.25
CA LEU A 39 13.75 6.74 -5.48
C LEU A 39 14.82 7.80 -5.20
N ALA A 40 15.07 8.72 -6.13
CA ALA A 40 15.99 9.85 -5.93
C ALA A 40 15.63 10.68 -4.68
N ARG A 41 14.33 10.83 -4.36
CA ARG A 41 13.88 11.46 -3.11
C ARG A 41 14.39 10.72 -1.87
N SER A 42 14.37 9.38 -1.88
CA SER A 42 14.90 8.57 -0.77
C SER A 42 16.42 8.72 -0.65
N VAL A 43 17.13 8.73 -1.77
CA VAL A 43 18.58 9.00 -1.83
C VAL A 43 18.89 10.38 -1.23
N ASP A 44 18.20 11.44 -1.65
CA ASP A 44 18.38 12.79 -1.13
C ASP A 44 18.01 12.93 0.34
N ARG A 45 17.05 12.13 0.82
CA ARG A 45 16.70 12.09 2.25
C ARG A 45 17.82 11.46 3.06
N ALA A 46 18.40 10.35 2.59
CA ALA A 46 19.52 9.70 3.25
C ALA A 46 20.76 10.62 3.26
N ARG A 47 21.08 11.24 2.12
CA ARG A 47 22.18 12.20 1.97
C ARG A 47 22.08 13.35 2.97
N ARG A 48 20.90 13.96 3.11
CA ARG A 48 20.66 15.04 4.09
C ARG A 48 20.81 14.58 5.54
N ALA A 49 20.52 13.31 5.83
CA ALA A 49 20.73 12.72 7.15
C ALA A 49 22.19 12.25 7.38
N GLY A 50 23.04 12.32 6.35
CA GLY A 50 24.38 11.74 6.34
C GLY A 50 24.36 10.21 6.47
N ALA A 51 23.33 9.56 5.95
CA ALA A 51 23.19 8.10 5.97
C ALA A 51 23.67 7.48 4.66
N ASN A 52 24.28 6.30 4.76
CA ASN A 52 24.69 5.48 3.60
C ASN A 52 23.61 4.46 3.23
N VAL A 53 22.71 4.15 4.16
CA VAL A 53 21.57 3.26 3.93
C VAL A 53 20.29 3.99 4.31
N VAL A 54 19.24 3.87 3.50
CA VAL A 54 17.89 4.29 3.84
C VAL A 54 16.94 3.12 3.69
N VAL A 55 16.28 2.74 4.78
CA VAL A 55 15.19 1.77 4.80
C VAL A 55 13.89 2.55 4.79
N PHE A 56 13.10 2.35 3.74
CA PHE A 56 11.81 3.02 3.59
C PHE A 56 10.64 2.07 3.40
N GLY A 57 9.43 2.53 3.74
CA GLY A 57 8.20 1.75 3.66
C GLY A 57 7.25 2.25 2.57
N HIS A 58 5.95 2.18 2.85
CA HIS A 58 4.85 2.74 2.05
C HIS A 58 4.57 2.08 0.69
N TRP A 59 5.58 1.65 -0.07
CA TRP A 59 5.36 1.11 -1.42
C TRP A 59 4.92 -0.35 -1.44
N HIS A 60 5.19 -1.11 -0.38
CA HIS A 60 4.85 -2.54 -0.27
C HIS A 60 5.51 -3.42 -1.35
N ILE A 61 6.57 -2.92 -1.98
CA ILE A 61 7.37 -3.60 -3.01
C ILE A 61 8.75 -3.87 -2.39
N PRO A 62 9.13 -5.14 -2.14
CA PRO A 62 10.46 -5.48 -1.66
C PRO A 62 11.50 -5.17 -2.75
N MET A 63 12.53 -4.40 -2.41
CA MET A 63 13.59 -4.04 -3.36
C MET A 63 14.86 -3.51 -2.68
N VAL A 64 15.95 -3.53 -3.44
CA VAL A 64 17.19 -2.80 -3.16
C VAL A 64 17.53 -1.96 -4.39
N TYR A 65 17.91 -0.71 -4.17
CA TYR A 65 18.35 0.21 -5.21
C TYR A 65 19.57 0.98 -4.73
N GLU A 66 20.57 1.18 -5.59
CA GLU A 66 21.80 1.89 -5.24
C GLU A 66 22.02 3.08 -6.16
N GLN A 67 22.37 4.22 -5.57
CA GLN A 67 22.73 5.42 -6.30
C GLN A 67 23.69 6.27 -5.48
N ASP A 68 24.78 6.73 -6.09
CA ASP A 68 25.76 7.64 -5.49
C ASP A 68 26.30 7.16 -4.12
N GLY A 69 26.51 5.85 -3.96
CA GLY A 69 26.98 5.24 -2.70
C GLY A 69 25.95 5.21 -1.57
N ILE A 70 24.67 5.42 -1.88
CA ILE A 70 23.54 5.26 -0.97
C ILE A 70 22.73 4.03 -1.39
N THR A 71 22.51 3.12 -0.46
CA THR A 71 21.65 1.95 -0.64
C THR A 71 20.25 2.23 -0.10
N VAL A 72 19.26 2.15 -0.97
CA VAL A 72 17.84 2.32 -0.67
C VAL A 72 17.20 0.95 -0.57
N ILE A 73 16.55 0.67 0.55
CA ILE A 73 15.93 -0.63 0.84
C ILE A 73 14.44 -0.40 1.10
N ASN A 74 13.58 -1.12 0.41
CA ASN A 74 12.19 -1.30 0.86
C ASN A 74 12.03 -2.78 1.23
N PRO A 75 11.64 -3.11 2.47
CA PRO A 75 11.49 -4.50 2.91
C PRO A 75 10.26 -5.17 2.29
N GLY A 76 9.40 -4.42 1.60
CA GLY A 76 8.06 -4.87 1.20
C GLY A 76 7.05 -4.62 2.31
N ALA A 77 6.10 -5.53 2.47
CA ALA A 77 5.07 -5.44 3.50
C ALA A 77 4.64 -6.81 3.99
N ILE A 78 4.23 -6.87 5.27
CA ILE A 78 3.60 -8.05 5.87
C ILE A 78 2.07 -8.00 5.78
N ALA A 79 1.50 -6.87 5.35
CA ALA A 79 0.06 -6.65 5.25
C ALA A 79 -0.27 -5.75 4.06
N SER A 80 -1.51 -5.82 3.62
CA SER A 80 -2.06 -5.01 2.52
C SER A 80 -2.02 -3.52 2.83
N GLY A 81 -1.76 -2.68 1.82
CA GLY A 81 -1.64 -1.23 2.01
C GLY A 81 -2.96 -0.48 2.13
N ASN A 82 -4.08 -1.12 1.81
CA ASN A 82 -5.43 -0.56 1.90
C ASN A 82 -6.48 -1.69 1.82
N ALA A 83 -7.75 -1.32 2.00
CA ALA A 83 -8.91 -2.22 2.04
C ALA A 83 -9.38 -2.76 0.67
N ILE A 84 -8.67 -2.48 -0.42
CA ILE A 84 -9.07 -2.87 -1.78
C ILE A 84 -8.01 -3.70 -2.50
N VAL A 85 -6.90 -4.03 -1.84
CA VAL A 85 -5.87 -4.94 -2.35
C VAL A 85 -5.54 -6.01 -1.33
N ARG A 86 -4.97 -7.13 -1.80
CA ARG A 86 -4.26 -8.11 -0.98
C ARG A 86 -2.77 -8.09 -1.28
N GLN A 87 -1.95 -8.32 -0.26
CA GLN A 87 -0.52 -8.55 -0.43
C GLN A 87 -0.29 -10.01 -0.91
N LEU A 88 0.37 -10.18 -2.05
CA LEU A 88 0.67 -11.51 -2.63
C LEU A 88 1.90 -12.15 -1.97
N HIS A 89 2.89 -11.33 -1.59
CA HIS A 89 4.09 -11.76 -0.89
C HIS A 89 4.27 -10.96 0.38
N GLN A 90 4.23 -11.64 1.52
CA GLN A 90 4.52 -11.03 2.81
C GLN A 90 6.03 -11.08 3.03
N THR A 91 6.68 -9.93 3.03
CA THR A 91 8.14 -9.84 2.97
C THR A 91 8.72 -8.98 4.06
N VAL A 92 9.94 -9.33 4.47
CA VAL A 92 10.81 -8.54 5.35
C VAL A 92 12.21 -8.50 4.76
N ALA A 93 13.07 -7.60 5.27
CA ALA A 93 14.48 -7.58 4.94
C ALA A 93 15.34 -7.71 6.20
N ARG A 94 16.36 -8.56 6.13
CA ARG A 94 17.45 -8.64 7.11
C ARG A 94 18.65 -7.86 6.58
N LEU A 95 19.18 -6.97 7.42
CA LEU A 95 20.42 -6.24 7.16
C LEU A 95 21.46 -6.72 8.16
N ASP A 96 22.44 -7.49 7.66
CA ASP A 96 23.58 -7.96 8.43
C ASP A 96 24.70 -6.91 8.31
N VAL A 97 25.17 -6.34 9.42
CA VAL A 97 26.23 -5.31 9.45
C VAL A 97 27.48 -5.89 10.10
N PHE A 98 28.59 -5.83 9.39
CA PHE A 98 29.89 -6.36 9.81
C PHE A 98 30.71 -5.31 10.56
N ALA A 99 31.74 -5.77 11.29
CA ALA A 99 32.54 -4.91 12.17
C ALA A 99 33.35 -3.82 11.43
N ASP A 100 33.65 -4.03 10.15
CA ASP A 100 34.33 -3.07 9.27
C ASP A 100 33.37 -2.07 8.60
N GLY A 101 32.08 -2.14 8.92
CA GLY A 101 31.04 -1.30 8.35
C GLY A 101 30.47 -1.82 7.02
N ALA A 102 30.98 -2.93 6.49
CA ALA A 102 30.34 -3.63 5.37
C ALA A 102 28.96 -4.15 5.80
N PHE A 103 28.08 -4.41 4.84
CA PHE A 103 26.78 -4.98 5.12
C PHE A 103 26.27 -5.89 4.01
N ALA A 104 25.36 -6.79 4.35
CA ALA A 104 24.64 -7.64 3.43
C ALA A 104 23.13 -7.52 3.66
N ILE A 105 22.35 -7.59 2.58
CA ILE A 105 20.89 -7.50 2.62
C ILE A 105 20.32 -8.82 2.13
N THR A 106 19.31 -9.32 2.83
CA THR A 106 18.54 -10.49 2.40
C THR A 106 17.06 -10.20 2.60
N HIS A 107 16.30 -10.20 1.51
CA HIS A 107 14.85 -10.24 1.61
C HIS A 107 14.39 -11.66 1.95
N ILE A 108 13.31 -11.75 2.70
CA ILE A 108 12.72 -13.00 3.17
C ILE A 108 11.24 -12.94 2.87
N ASP A 109 10.73 -13.94 2.15
CA ASP A 109 9.30 -14.19 2.02
C ASP A 109 8.87 -15.04 3.23
N LEU A 110 7.87 -14.57 3.97
CA LEU A 110 7.36 -15.25 5.16
C LEU A 110 6.72 -16.60 4.83
N ALA A 111 6.31 -16.83 3.58
CA ALA A 111 5.85 -18.14 3.13
C ALA A 111 7.01 -19.17 3.02
N ASN A 112 8.26 -18.72 2.88
CA ASN A 112 9.44 -19.58 2.83
C ASN A 112 10.64 -18.94 3.56
N PRO A 113 10.60 -18.85 4.90
CA PRO A 113 11.52 -18.02 5.67
C PRO A 113 12.98 -18.52 5.70
N ASN A 114 13.21 -19.78 5.29
CA ASN A 114 14.53 -20.41 5.31
C ASN A 114 15.30 -20.22 3.99
N ALA A 115 14.67 -19.64 2.96
CA ALA A 115 15.29 -19.37 1.68
C ALA A 115 15.39 -17.85 1.44
N PRO A 116 16.50 -17.35 0.87
CA PRO A 116 16.56 -15.97 0.39
C PRO A 116 15.47 -15.71 -0.65
N PHE A 117 14.77 -14.60 -0.50
CA PHE A 117 13.88 -14.05 -1.51
C PHE A 117 14.62 -12.98 -2.31
N ALA A 118 14.65 -13.09 -3.64
CA ALA A 118 15.34 -12.15 -4.51
C ALA A 118 14.30 -11.45 -5.41
N PRO A 119 13.76 -10.28 -5.00
CA PRO A 119 12.80 -9.56 -5.82
C PRO A 119 13.47 -9.06 -7.10
N ASN A 120 12.90 -9.45 -8.25
CA ASN A 120 13.39 -9.02 -9.57
C ASN A 120 12.59 -7.80 -10.05
N ILE A 121 13.05 -6.61 -9.67
CA ILE A 121 12.37 -5.36 -10.02
C ILE A 121 12.98 -4.77 -11.29
N ASP A 122 12.18 -4.70 -12.34
CA ASP A 122 12.48 -3.85 -13.50
C ASP A 122 12.05 -2.41 -13.20
N PHE A 123 13.00 -1.59 -12.76
CA PHE A 123 12.76 -0.18 -12.45
C PHE A 123 12.31 0.65 -13.66
N ALA A 124 12.61 0.20 -14.89
CA ALA A 124 12.21 0.88 -16.12
C ALA A 124 10.76 0.55 -16.51
N ALA A 125 10.24 -0.61 -16.10
CA ALA A 125 8.86 -1.01 -16.35
C ALA A 125 7.81 -0.26 -15.51
N GLY A 126 8.25 0.52 -14.53
CA GLY A 126 7.40 1.41 -13.74
C GLY A 126 6.80 0.79 -12.48
N PHE A 127 6.23 1.67 -11.65
CA PHE A 127 5.73 1.37 -10.31
C PHE A 127 4.54 0.41 -10.34
N ARG A 128 3.57 0.61 -11.25
CA ARG A 128 2.41 -0.29 -11.37
C ARG A 128 2.82 -1.70 -11.73
N THR A 129 3.76 -1.86 -12.67
CA THR A 129 4.29 -3.18 -13.08
C THR A 129 4.99 -3.86 -11.91
N ALA A 130 5.82 -3.12 -11.16
CA ALA A 130 6.45 -3.65 -9.97
C ALA A 130 5.41 -4.03 -8.88
N LEU A 131 4.44 -3.17 -8.61
CA LEU A 131 3.40 -3.40 -7.60
C LEU A 131 2.55 -4.63 -7.90
N ALA A 132 2.21 -4.87 -9.17
CA ALA A 132 1.40 -6.01 -9.61
C ALA A 132 2.05 -7.38 -9.31
N GLN A 133 3.36 -7.42 -9.08
CA GLN A 133 4.04 -8.65 -8.64
C GLN A 133 3.78 -8.96 -7.15
N PHE A 134 3.43 -7.96 -6.35
CA PHE A 134 3.36 -8.06 -4.89
C PHE A 134 1.98 -7.76 -4.32
N ALA A 135 1.07 -7.20 -5.12
CA ALA A 135 -0.28 -6.89 -4.70
C ALA A 135 -1.28 -7.19 -5.83
N ALA A 136 -2.48 -7.63 -5.43
CA ALA A 136 -3.61 -7.82 -6.34
C ALA A 136 -4.85 -7.10 -5.81
N SER A 137 -5.69 -6.61 -6.71
CA SER A 137 -7.01 -6.10 -6.36
C SER A 137 -7.84 -7.20 -5.68
N ILE A 138 -8.65 -6.81 -4.70
CA ILE A 138 -9.69 -7.69 -4.13
C ILE A 138 -11.09 -7.20 -4.51
N LEU A 139 -11.21 -6.37 -5.52
CA LEU A 139 -12.48 -5.94 -6.07
C LEU A 139 -12.77 -6.71 -7.36
N THR A 140 -14.04 -6.84 -7.74
CA THR A 140 -14.35 -7.21 -9.12
C THR A 140 -13.88 -6.12 -10.09
N PRO A 141 -13.58 -6.45 -11.36
CA PRO A 141 -13.11 -5.47 -12.35
C PRO A 141 -14.06 -4.26 -12.51
N GLU A 142 -15.36 -4.50 -12.47
CA GLU A 142 -16.41 -3.47 -12.61
C GLU A 142 -16.37 -2.52 -11.41
N LEU A 143 -16.27 -3.06 -10.19
CA LEU A 143 -16.18 -2.28 -8.97
C LEU A 143 -14.86 -1.49 -8.90
N GLU A 144 -13.74 -2.07 -9.33
CA GLU A 144 -12.45 -1.38 -9.42
C GLU A 144 -12.51 -0.20 -10.38
N ALA A 145 -13.13 -0.38 -11.56
CA ALA A 145 -13.32 0.68 -12.54
C ALA A 145 -14.24 1.81 -12.02
N ALA A 146 -15.27 1.48 -11.24
CA ALA A 146 -16.20 2.44 -10.65
C ALA A 146 -15.62 3.20 -9.43
N LEU A 147 -14.59 2.67 -8.78
CA LEU A 147 -14.10 3.15 -7.50
C LEU A 147 -13.76 4.66 -7.46
N PRO A 148 -13.09 5.26 -8.48
CA PRO A 148 -12.81 6.69 -8.46
C PRO A 148 -14.07 7.56 -8.36
N GLN A 149 -15.14 7.18 -9.07
CA GLN A 149 -16.41 7.90 -9.08
C GLN A 149 -17.14 7.73 -7.74
N LEU A 150 -17.22 6.49 -7.23
CA LEU A 150 -17.83 6.19 -5.93
C LEU A 150 -17.13 6.95 -4.80
N ARG A 151 -15.79 6.95 -4.81
CA ARG A 151 -14.98 7.66 -3.81
C ARG A 151 -15.21 9.17 -3.86
N ASN A 152 -15.22 9.77 -5.05
CA ASN A 152 -15.47 11.20 -5.21
C ASN A 152 -16.87 11.59 -4.69
N TYR A 153 -17.88 10.77 -4.98
CA TYR A 153 -19.23 10.98 -4.48
C TYR A 153 -19.28 10.96 -2.95
N LEU A 154 -18.66 9.95 -2.31
CA LEU A 154 -18.59 9.90 -0.85
C LEU A 154 -17.93 11.15 -0.25
N TYR A 155 -16.86 11.66 -0.87
CA TYR A 155 -16.19 12.88 -0.39
C TYR A 155 -17.07 14.13 -0.47
N GLN A 156 -17.97 14.21 -1.46
CA GLN A 156 -18.85 15.36 -1.69
C GLN A 156 -20.16 15.30 -0.88
N HIS A 157 -20.69 14.09 -0.65
CA HIS A 157 -22.06 13.91 -0.16
C HIS A 157 -22.16 13.27 1.23
N VAL A 158 -21.09 12.64 1.72
CA VAL A 158 -21.09 11.94 3.02
C VAL A 158 -20.14 12.63 3.99
N SER A 159 -20.55 12.81 5.24
CA SER A 159 -19.73 13.46 6.26
C SER A 159 -18.43 12.68 6.53
N PRO A 160 -17.36 13.33 7.02
CA PRO A 160 -16.13 12.63 7.39
C PRO A 160 -16.34 11.47 8.36
N GLU A 161 -17.24 11.63 9.34
CA GLU A 161 -17.56 10.61 10.34
C GLU A 161 -18.22 9.38 9.70
N GLU A 162 -19.26 9.58 8.89
CA GLU A 162 -19.95 8.46 8.22
C GLU A 162 -19.03 7.75 7.21
N ARG A 163 -18.13 8.48 6.55
CA ARG A 163 -17.11 7.86 5.68
C ARG A 163 -16.17 6.94 6.45
N ILE A 164 -15.77 7.29 7.67
CA ILE A 164 -14.94 6.42 8.50
C ILE A 164 -15.67 5.11 8.79
N LYS A 165 -16.98 5.19 9.08
CA LYS A 165 -17.80 4.01 9.32
C LYS A 165 -17.93 3.13 8.06
N LEU A 166 -18.17 3.72 6.88
CA LEU A 166 -18.18 3.00 5.59
C LEU A 166 -16.83 2.32 5.31
N ILE A 167 -15.71 3.00 5.60
CA ILE A 167 -14.37 2.41 5.50
C ILE A 167 -14.22 1.25 6.51
N GLY A 168 -14.82 1.37 7.70
CA GLY A 168 -14.90 0.30 8.69
C GLY A 168 -15.60 -0.95 8.17
N VAL A 169 -16.76 -0.78 7.52
CA VAL A 169 -17.48 -1.88 6.83
C VAL A 169 -16.57 -2.52 5.77
N LEU A 170 -16.01 -1.72 4.86
CA LEU A 170 -15.13 -2.23 3.80
C LEU A 170 -13.92 -2.99 4.36
N ASN A 171 -13.30 -2.50 5.44
CA ASN A 171 -12.20 -3.17 6.11
C ASN A 171 -12.59 -4.56 6.63
N ARG A 172 -13.80 -4.72 7.21
CA ARG A 172 -14.27 -6.04 7.67
C ARG A 172 -14.36 -7.04 6.51
N ILE A 173 -14.89 -6.61 5.37
CA ILE A 173 -14.95 -7.44 4.15
C ILE A 173 -13.53 -7.75 3.65
N ALA A 174 -12.65 -6.74 3.61
CA ALA A 174 -11.27 -6.91 3.17
C ALA A 174 -10.49 -7.91 4.04
N HIS A 175 -10.72 -7.93 5.35
CA HIS A 175 -10.12 -8.94 6.25
C HIS A 175 -10.53 -10.37 5.87
N ARG A 176 -11.78 -10.58 5.45
CA ARG A 176 -12.25 -11.89 4.95
C ARG A 176 -11.49 -12.26 3.69
N CYS A 177 -11.25 -11.30 2.79
CA CYS A 177 -10.39 -11.52 1.63
C CYS A 177 -8.94 -11.87 1.98
N TRP A 178 -8.33 -11.15 2.92
CA TRP A 178 -6.95 -11.39 3.33
C TRP A 178 -6.75 -12.72 4.06
N SER A 179 -7.80 -13.23 4.72
CA SER A 179 -7.80 -14.54 5.36
C SER A 179 -8.06 -15.71 4.40
N GLY A 180 -8.45 -15.43 3.15
CA GLY A 180 -8.82 -16.43 2.15
C GLY A 180 -10.27 -16.94 2.26
N GLU A 181 -11.10 -16.39 3.15
CA GLU A 181 -12.53 -16.71 3.25
C GLU A 181 -13.31 -16.24 2.01
N LEU A 182 -12.89 -15.12 1.42
CA LEU A 182 -13.51 -14.51 0.26
C LEU A 182 -12.47 -14.21 -0.82
N ASP A 183 -12.79 -14.46 -2.09
CA ASP A 183 -11.82 -14.16 -3.15
C ASP A 183 -11.88 -12.71 -3.63
N VAL A 184 -13.07 -12.16 -3.84
CA VAL A 184 -13.25 -10.76 -4.28
C VAL A 184 -14.47 -10.13 -3.62
N ILE A 185 -14.43 -8.81 -3.50
CA ILE A 185 -15.53 -7.96 -3.06
C ILE A 185 -16.34 -7.59 -4.30
N THR A 186 -17.59 -8.02 -4.32
CA THR A 186 -18.56 -7.66 -5.35
C THR A 186 -19.36 -6.41 -4.92
N PRO A 187 -20.00 -5.70 -5.86
CA PRO A 187 -20.89 -4.59 -5.54
C PRO A 187 -22.04 -5.01 -4.61
N GLY A 188 -22.71 -6.12 -4.92
CA GLY A 188 -23.81 -6.67 -4.13
C GLY A 188 -23.39 -7.02 -2.70
N LEU A 189 -22.21 -7.63 -2.51
CA LEU A 189 -21.68 -7.94 -1.19
C LEU A 189 -21.41 -6.66 -0.38
N TRP A 190 -20.76 -5.67 -0.99
CA TRP A 190 -20.46 -4.42 -0.30
C TRP A 190 -21.75 -3.69 0.09
N LEU A 191 -22.75 -3.66 -0.80
CA LEU A 191 -24.05 -3.09 -0.48
C LEU A 191 -24.72 -3.82 0.69
N ALA A 192 -24.79 -5.15 0.66
CA ALA A 192 -25.41 -5.95 1.71
C ALA A 192 -24.78 -5.69 3.10
N GLU A 193 -23.46 -5.62 3.15
CA GLU A 193 -22.71 -5.35 4.39
C GLU A 193 -22.92 -3.91 4.90
N VAL A 194 -23.08 -2.93 4.01
CA VAL A 194 -23.45 -1.56 4.39
C VAL A 194 -24.89 -1.49 4.91
N GLN A 195 -25.82 -2.22 4.30
CA GLN A 195 -27.22 -2.27 4.73
C GLN A 195 -27.38 -2.92 6.10
N ALA A 196 -26.63 -3.99 6.37
CA ALA A 196 -26.62 -4.70 7.64
C ALA A 196 -25.91 -3.95 8.78
N ALA A 197 -25.08 -2.95 8.48
CA ALA A 197 -24.31 -2.22 9.48
C ALA A 197 -25.20 -1.28 10.31
N GLU A 198 -25.28 -1.51 11.62
CA GLU A 198 -26.06 -0.69 12.56
C GLU A 198 -25.44 0.69 12.78
N GLU A 199 -24.12 0.82 12.60
CA GLU A 199 -23.40 2.07 12.81
C GLU A 199 -23.62 3.11 11.68
N ILE A 200 -24.06 2.66 10.51
CA ILE A 200 -24.32 3.49 9.33
C ILE A 200 -25.73 4.05 9.40
N SER A 201 -25.87 5.36 9.24
CA SER A 201 -27.19 5.99 9.20
C SER A 201 -28.01 5.55 7.98
N GLU A 202 -29.33 5.41 8.15
CA GLU A 202 -30.26 5.03 7.06
C GLU A 202 -30.17 5.95 5.84
N ASN A 203 -29.93 7.25 6.07
CA ASN A 203 -29.70 8.21 4.98
C ASN A 203 -28.45 7.84 4.15
N VAL A 204 -27.34 7.46 4.80
CA VAL A 204 -26.11 7.07 4.10
C VAL A 204 -26.27 5.73 3.40
N LYS A 205 -27.00 4.77 3.99
CA LYS A 205 -27.34 3.50 3.32
C LYS A 205 -28.09 3.75 2.01
N GLY A 206 -29.14 4.57 2.05
CA GLY A 206 -29.92 4.93 0.86
C GLY A 206 -29.10 5.64 -0.21
N LEU A 207 -28.27 6.62 0.18
CA LEU A 207 -27.37 7.31 -0.75
C LEU A 207 -26.34 6.36 -1.38
N TRP A 208 -25.78 5.45 -0.59
CA TRP A 208 -24.80 4.49 -1.08
C TRP A 208 -25.41 3.48 -2.05
N GLU A 209 -26.58 2.95 -1.72
CA GLU A 209 -27.34 2.05 -2.59
C GLU A 209 -27.66 2.72 -3.94
N GLN A 210 -28.29 3.90 -3.89
CA GLN A 210 -28.63 4.65 -5.08
C GLN A 210 -27.38 4.87 -5.94
N LYS A 211 -26.26 5.29 -5.31
CA LYS A 211 -25.05 5.60 -6.06
C LYS A 211 -24.40 4.37 -6.67
N LEU A 212 -24.39 3.23 -5.98
CA LEU A 212 -23.90 1.98 -6.55
C LEU A 212 -24.73 1.59 -7.78
N ARG A 213 -26.07 1.60 -7.67
CA ARG A 213 -27.00 1.27 -8.76
C ARG A 213 -26.84 2.17 -9.97
N GLU A 214 -26.73 3.48 -9.74
CA GLU A 214 -26.46 4.45 -10.81
C GLU A 214 -25.13 4.23 -11.53
N THR A 215 -24.12 3.72 -10.83
CA THR A 215 -22.75 3.62 -11.35
C THR A 215 -22.49 2.28 -12.05
N LEU A 216 -23.07 1.20 -11.53
CA LEU A 216 -22.78 -0.17 -11.97
C LEU A 216 -23.98 -0.86 -12.65
N GLY A 217 -25.19 -0.31 -12.51
CA GLY A 217 -26.42 -0.94 -12.99
C GLY A 217 -27.00 -1.94 -11.98
N GLU A 218 -28.24 -2.35 -12.21
CA GLU A 218 -28.98 -3.29 -11.36
C GLU A 218 -28.38 -4.71 -11.40
N ASP A 219 -27.96 -5.16 -12.59
CA ASP A 219 -27.50 -6.53 -12.83
C ASP A 219 -26.19 -6.86 -12.07
N GLU A 220 -25.35 -5.86 -11.82
CA GLU A 220 -24.07 -6.01 -11.10
C GLU A 220 -24.22 -6.02 -9.56
N ILE A 221 -25.41 -5.68 -9.07
CA ILE A 221 -25.72 -5.54 -7.63
C ILE A 221 -26.53 -6.73 -7.10
N ALA A 222 -27.22 -7.45 -7.99
CA ALA A 222 -28.00 -8.65 -7.68
C ALA A 222 -27.11 -9.82 -7.22
#